data_AF-A0AAP5ID01-F1
#
_entry.id   AF-A0AAP5ID01-F1
#
_cell.length_a   1.000
_cell.length_b   1.000
_cell.length_c   1.000
_cell.angle_alpha   90.00
_cell.angle_beta   90.00
_cell.angle_gamma   90.00
#
_symmetry.space_group_name_H-M   'P 1'
#
loop_
_entity.id
_entity.type
_entity.pdbx_description
1 polymer ?
#
loop_
_entity_poly.entity_id
_entity_poly.type
_entity_poly.pdbx_seq_one_letter_code
_entity_poly.pdbx_strand_id
1 'polypeptide(L)'
;MPSKLVFHKQETPYSCVPACLRMVLSGFNIDLREKELRELCDCTIFGTEALKAVDAARKLGFDNTVKSTLSMDELLAQVNCETYPIVFVNLLLIDQIRDTHAMVVIAVEESNILVYDPLKGERKIPRSTFESAWAMMHNISILVQV
;
A
#
# COMPACT_ATOMS: atom_id res chain seq x y z
N MET A 1 13.56 -8.73 -8.88
CA MET A 1 12.57 -8.92 -7.81
C MET A 1 12.96 -7.99 -6.67
N PRO A 2 12.00 -7.33 -6.01
CA PRO A 2 12.31 -6.46 -4.89
C PRO A 2 12.90 -7.27 -3.72
N SER A 3 13.88 -6.70 -3.01
CA SER A 3 14.38 -7.28 -1.76
C SER A 3 13.35 -7.13 -0.63
N LYS A 4 13.64 -7.70 0.55
CA LYS A 4 12.84 -7.47 1.77
C LYS A 4 12.60 -5.97 1.95
N LEU A 5 11.33 -5.58 2.06
CA LEU A 5 10.92 -4.19 2.24
C LEU A 5 11.48 -3.60 3.54
N VAL A 6 11.83 -2.32 3.50
CA VAL A 6 12.16 -1.53 4.69
C VAL A 6 10.89 -0.80 5.14
N PHE A 7 10.51 -0.97 6.41
CA PHE A 7 9.39 -0.23 6.96
C PHE A 7 9.73 1.26 7.10
N HIS A 8 8.82 2.11 6.64
CA HIS A 8 8.87 3.57 6.83
C HIS A 8 7.55 4.06 7.42
N LYS A 9 7.63 4.70 8.59
CA LYS A 9 6.48 5.35 9.22
C LYS A 9 6.12 6.63 8.47
N GLN A 10 4.82 6.91 8.29
CA GLN A 10 4.39 8.17 7.67
C GLN A 10 4.80 9.38 8.52
N GLU A 11 5.33 10.42 7.88
CA GLU A 11 5.82 11.65 8.51
C GLU A 11 4.69 12.66 8.78
N THR A 12 3.54 12.55 8.08
CA THR A 12 2.38 13.43 8.26
C THR A 12 1.08 12.64 8.41
N PRO A 13 -0.01 13.19 8.99
CA PRO A 13 -1.27 12.45 9.17
C PRO A 13 -1.94 11.97 7.87
N TYR A 14 -1.62 12.58 6.73
CA TYR A 14 -2.31 12.36 5.44
C TYR A 14 -1.43 11.67 4.38
N SER A 15 -0.23 11.20 4.75
CA SER A 15 0.76 10.68 3.79
C SER A 15 0.89 9.16 3.77
N CYS A 16 -0.17 8.42 4.14
CA CYS A 16 -0.17 6.96 4.15
C CYS A 16 0.21 6.35 2.79
N VAL A 17 -0.33 6.87 1.68
CA VAL A 17 -0.01 6.38 0.32
C VAL A 17 1.45 6.68 -0.08
N PRO A 18 1.98 7.92 0.05
CA PRO A 18 3.41 8.18 -0.14
C PRO A 18 4.33 7.31 0.72
N ALA A 19 3.97 7.05 1.98
CA ALA A 19 4.74 6.18 2.86
C ALA A 19 4.70 4.71 2.37
N CYS A 20 3.54 4.20 1.95
CA CYS A 20 3.43 2.89 1.30
C CYS A 20 4.29 2.80 0.04
N LEU A 21 4.22 3.81 -0.82
CA LEU A 21 5.03 3.85 -2.03
C LEU A 21 6.53 3.87 -1.71
N ARG A 22 6.96 4.62 -0.68
CA ARG A 22 8.34 4.61 -0.18
C ARG A 22 8.78 3.21 0.23
N MET A 23 7.95 2.50 0.97
CA MET A 23 8.25 1.13 1.40
C MET A 23 8.41 0.22 0.19
N VAL A 24 7.48 0.23 -0.77
CA VAL A 24 7.57 -0.62 -1.97
C VAL A 24 8.81 -0.28 -2.81
N LEU A 25 9.10 1.00 -3.02
CA LEU A 25 10.28 1.48 -3.76
C LEU A 25 11.60 1.09 -3.08
N SER A 26 11.64 1.01 -1.74
CA SER A 26 12.83 0.53 -1.01
C SER A 26 13.20 -0.91 -1.41
N GLY A 27 12.22 -1.74 -1.76
CA GLY A 27 12.47 -3.09 -2.28
C GLY A 27 13.21 -3.08 -3.61
N PHE A 28 13.10 -2.00 -4.39
CA PHE A 28 13.84 -1.81 -5.64
C PHE A 28 15.16 -1.03 -5.45
N ASN A 29 15.62 -0.86 -4.20
CA ASN A 29 16.78 -0.04 -3.83
C ASN A 29 16.66 1.44 -4.22
N ILE A 30 15.43 1.95 -4.31
CA ILE A 30 15.16 3.37 -4.51
C ILE A 30 14.84 3.99 -3.16
N ASP A 31 15.76 4.80 -2.65
CA ASP A 31 15.59 5.55 -1.40
C ASP A 31 15.22 7.01 -1.72
N LEU A 32 13.94 7.33 -1.49
CA LEU A 32 13.39 8.68 -1.62
C LEU A 32 12.83 9.12 -0.28
N ARG A 33 12.91 10.42 0.01
CA ARG A 33 12.29 10.98 1.21
C ARG A 33 10.78 11.03 1.01
N GLU A 34 10.01 10.90 2.09
CA GLU A 34 8.55 10.99 2.00
C GLU A 34 8.09 12.35 1.45
N LYS A 35 8.79 13.44 1.78
CA LYS A 35 8.52 14.76 1.19
C LYS A 35 8.53 14.74 -0.35
N GLU A 36 9.51 14.08 -0.96
CA GLU A 36 9.64 13.99 -2.42
C GLU A 36 8.49 13.17 -3.00
N LEU A 37 8.12 12.07 -2.34
CA LEU A 37 6.99 11.24 -2.74
C LEU A 37 5.65 11.95 -2.56
N ARG A 38 5.48 12.77 -1.52
CA ARG A 38 4.28 13.61 -1.35
C ARG A 38 4.12 14.60 -2.50
N GLU A 39 5.21 15.25 -2.92
CA GLU A 39 5.22 16.17 -4.05
C GLU A 39 4.94 15.43 -5.37
N LEU A 40 5.58 14.28 -5.60
CA LEU A 40 5.36 13.47 -6.82
C LEU A 40 3.93 12.91 -6.92
N CYS A 41 3.35 12.49 -5.78
CA CYS A 41 2.01 11.94 -5.68
C CYS A 41 0.92 13.02 -5.59
N ASP A 42 1.25 14.31 -5.65
CA ASP A 42 0.27 15.40 -5.48
C ASP A 42 -0.55 15.24 -4.17
N CYS A 43 0.14 14.85 -3.09
CA CYS A 43 -0.47 14.55 -1.81
C CYS A 43 -0.94 15.83 -1.12
N THR A 44 -2.22 15.86 -0.74
CA THR A 44 -2.83 16.99 -0.03
C THR A 44 -3.14 16.62 1.42
N ILE A 45 -3.68 17.57 2.20
CA ILE A 45 -4.16 17.31 3.56
C ILE A 45 -5.31 16.29 3.62
N PHE A 46 -5.96 16.00 2.48
CA PHE A 46 -7.02 15.00 2.34
C PHE A 46 -6.49 13.63 1.91
N GLY A 47 -5.17 13.48 1.76
CA GLY A 47 -4.55 12.24 1.31
C GLY A 47 -4.08 12.30 -0.14
N THR A 48 -3.95 11.11 -0.73
CA THR A 48 -3.48 10.90 -2.11
C THR A 48 -4.43 9.95 -2.82
N GLU A 49 -4.88 10.33 -4.00
CA GLU A 49 -5.66 9.44 -4.87
C GLU A 49 -4.78 8.34 -5.47
N ALA A 50 -5.31 7.13 -5.59
CA ALA A 50 -4.55 5.97 -6.08
C ALA A 50 -3.87 6.21 -7.46
N LEU A 51 -4.56 6.89 -8.39
CA LEU A 51 -4.00 7.17 -9.71
C LEU A 51 -2.81 8.15 -9.67
N LYS A 52 -2.77 9.08 -8.71
CA LYS A 52 -1.64 9.99 -8.55
C LYS A 52 -0.38 9.25 -8.09
N ALA A 53 -0.54 8.25 -7.23
CA ALA A 53 0.55 7.37 -6.82
C ALA A 53 1.03 6.45 -7.97
N VAL A 54 0.12 5.98 -8.82
CA VAL A 54 0.47 5.27 -10.06
C VAL A 54 1.30 6.17 -10.98
N ASP A 55 0.85 7.39 -11.22
CA ASP A 55 1.57 8.35 -12.07
C ASP A 55 2.95 8.71 -11.49
N ALA A 56 3.05 8.85 -10.16
CA ALA A 56 4.32 9.08 -9.48
C ALA A 56 5.30 7.91 -9.68
N ALA A 57 4.85 6.67 -9.50
CA ALA A 57 5.68 5.49 -9.73
C ALA A 57 6.14 5.37 -11.19
N ARG A 58 5.25 5.64 -12.16
CA ARG A 58 5.61 5.67 -13.59
C ARG A 58 6.68 6.71 -13.91
N LYS A 59 6.57 7.92 -13.34
CA LYS A 59 7.61 8.96 -13.48
C LYS A 59 8.97 8.55 -12.92
N LEU A 60 9.01 7.57 -12.02
CA LEU A 60 10.24 6.99 -11.46
C LEU A 60 10.74 5.76 -12.25
N GLY A 61 10.14 5.43 -13.39
CA GLY A 61 10.55 4.33 -14.27
C GLY A 61 9.81 3.01 -14.06
N PHE A 62 8.72 3.01 -13.30
CA PHE A 62 7.85 1.84 -13.12
C PHE A 62 6.64 1.92 -14.05
N ASP A 63 6.88 1.88 -15.36
CA ASP A 63 5.89 2.16 -16.40
C ASP A 63 4.67 1.22 -16.34
N ASN A 64 4.89 -0.02 -15.90
CA ASN A 64 3.85 -1.03 -15.74
C ASN A 64 3.05 -0.91 -14.43
N THR A 65 3.29 0.13 -13.63
CA THR A 65 2.50 0.36 -12.40
C THR A 65 1.03 0.56 -12.76
N VAL A 66 0.14 -0.11 -12.03
CA VAL A 66 -1.32 -0.06 -12.27
C VAL A 66 -2.13 0.04 -10.98
N LYS A 67 -3.28 0.71 -11.09
CA LYS A 67 -4.38 0.58 -10.13
C LYS A 67 -5.26 -0.59 -10.59
N SER A 68 -5.44 -1.57 -9.74
CA SER A 68 -6.24 -2.77 -10.03
C SER A 68 -7.29 -3.00 -8.94
N THR A 69 -8.35 -3.72 -9.30
CA THR A 69 -9.29 -4.31 -8.35
C THR A 69 -9.00 -5.79 -8.32
N LEU A 70 -8.46 -6.28 -7.20
CA LEU A 70 -8.01 -7.67 -7.08
C LEU A 70 -9.01 -8.50 -6.25
N SER A 71 -9.05 -9.78 -6.54
CA SER A 71 -9.56 -10.81 -5.61
C SER A 71 -8.50 -11.17 -4.57
N MET A 72 -8.89 -11.90 -3.53
CA MET A 72 -7.94 -12.40 -2.54
C MET A 72 -6.94 -13.39 -3.11
N ASP A 73 -7.35 -14.20 -4.08
CA ASP A 73 -6.45 -15.16 -4.74
C ASP A 73 -5.43 -14.44 -5.63
N GLU A 74 -5.84 -13.38 -6.33
CA GLU A 74 -4.91 -12.53 -7.08
C GLU A 74 -3.97 -11.77 -6.15
N LEU A 75 -4.45 -11.25 -5.02
CA LEU A 75 -3.61 -10.59 -4.01
C LEU A 75 -2.54 -11.56 -3.48
N LEU A 76 -2.92 -12.79 -3.14
CA LEU A 76 -2.01 -13.86 -2.73
C LEU A 76 -0.98 -14.15 -3.83
N ALA A 77 -1.43 -14.27 -5.09
CA ALA A 77 -0.53 -14.50 -6.22
C ALA A 77 0.51 -13.37 -6.39
N GLN A 78 0.10 -12.10 -6.25
CA GLN A 78 1.03 -10.96 -6.32
C GLN A 78 2.08 -11.02 -5.21
N VAL A 79 1.65 -11.28 -3.98
CA VAL A 79 2.56 -11.36 -2.81
C VAL A 79 3.51 -12.55 -2.93
N ASN A 80 3.06 -13.71 -3.43
CA ASN A 80 3.91 -14.86 -3.70
C ASN A 80 4.93 -14.62 -4.82
N CYS A 81 4.64 -13.70 -5.74
CA CYS A 81 5.57 -13.21 -6.75
C CYS A 81 6.39 -12.00 -6.28
N GLU A 82 6.44 -11.73 -4.97
CA GLU A 82 7.14 -10.60 -4.36
C GLU A 82 6.72 -9.23 -4.92
N THR A 83 5.52 -9.12 -5.48
CA THR A 83 4.94 -7.85 -5.93
C THR A 83 4.07 -7.31 -4.82
N TYR A 84 4.70 -6.67 -3.83
CA TYR A 84 4.06 -6.17 -2.60
C TYR A 84 2.96 -5.12 -2.87
N PRO A 85 1.67 -5.50 -2.83
CA PRO A 85 0.58 -4.60 -3.23
C PRO A 85 0.33 -3.52 -2.18
N ILE A 86 0.09 -2.30 -2.63
CA ILE A 86 -0.44 -1.22 -1.78
C ILE A 86 -1.97 -1.31 -1.82
N VAL A 87 -2.61 -1.55 -0.69
CA VAL A 87 -4.07 -1.74 -0.59
C VAL A 87 -4.72 -0.58 0.15
N PHE A 88 -5.96 -0.26 -0.24
CA PHE A 88 -6.78 0.76 0.43
C PHE A 88 -7.83 0.08 1.30
N VAL A 89 -7.91 0.41 2.58
CA VAL A 89 -8.83 -0.23 3.53
C VAL A 89 -9.66 0.82 4.29
N ASN A 90 -10.86 0.42 4.69
CA ASN A 90 -11.66 1.20 5.63
C ASN A 90 -11.26 0.84 7.07
N LEU A 91 -10.79 1.81 7.84
CA LEU A 91 -10.32 1.57 9.21
C LEU A 91 -11.44 1.27 10.21
N LEU A 92 -12.70 1.40 9.84
CA LEU A 92 -13.82 1.14 10.76
C LEU A 92 -13.78 -0.31 11.25
N LEU A 93 -13.56 -1.28 10.35
CA LEU A 93 -13.57 -2.69 10.73
C LEU A 93 -12.27 -3.14 11.41
N ILE A 94 -11.16 -2.44 11.16
CA ILE A 94 -9.84 -2.80 11.67
C ILE A 94 -9.58 -2.17 13.04
N ASP A 95 -9.88 -0.87 13.17
CA ASP A 95 -9.49 -0.05 14.32
C ASP A 95 -10.67 0.75 14.92
N GLN A 96 -11.89 0.58 14.40
CA GLN A 96 -13.09 1.34 14.82
C GLN A 96 -12.97 2.85 14.58
N ILE A 97 -12.18 3.24 13.58
CA ILE A 97 -11.97 4.63 13.17
C ILE A 97 -12.66 4.85 11.83
N ARG A 98 -13.49 5.91 11.73
CA ARG A 98 -14.15 6.29 10.47
C ARG A 98 -13.17 7.04 9.57
N ASP A 99 -12.29 6.29 8.92
CA ASP A 99 -11.31 6.83 8.00
C ASP A 99 -10.90 5.79 6.94
N THR A 100 -10.30 6.26 5.86
CA THR A 100 -9.70 5.42 4.82
C THR A 100 -8.18 5.42 4.98
N HIS A 101 -7.54 4.29 4.75
CA HIS A 101 -6.09 4.17 4.93
C HIS A 101 -5.44 3.31 3.86
N ALA A 102 -4.14 3.47 3.68
CA ALA A 102 -3.34 2.63 2.78
C ALA A 102 -2.33 1.81 3.58
N MET A 103 -2.14 0.55 3.18
CA MET A 103 -1.18 -0.37 3.78
C MET A 103 -0.44 -1.15 2.69
N VAL A 104 0.73 -1.70 2.99
CA VAL A 104 1.45 -2.62 2.08
C VAL A 104 1.24 -4.05 2.56
N VAL A 105 0.75 -4.93 1.70
CA VAL A 105 0.60 -6.36 2.04
C VAL A 105 1.94 -7.07 1.84
N ILE A 106 2.45 -7.69 2.92
CA ILE A 106 3.76 -8.37 2.92
C ILE A 106 3.64 -9.89 2.90
N ALA A 107 2.56 -10.45 3.46
CA ALA A 107 2.25 -11.88 3.39
C ALA A 107 0.73 -12.11 3.50
N VAL A 108 0.24 -13.15 2.84
CA VAL A 108 -1.14 -13.64 2.97
C VAL A 108 -1.08 -15.04 3.55
N GLU A 109 -1.53 -15.20 4.79
CA GLU A 109 -1.63 -16.49 5.46
C GLU A 109 -3.07 -17.04 5.39
N GLU A 110 -3.29 -18.26 5.86
CA GLU A 110 -4.62 -18.89 5.88
C GLU A 110 -5.65 -18.06 6.67
N SER A 111 -5.28 -17.61 7.87
CA SER A 111 -6.19 -16.91 8.80
C SER A 111 -5.91 -15.42 8.96
N ASN A 112 -4.79 -14.92 8.42
CA ASN A 112 -4.33 -13.56 8.65
C ASN A 112 -3.64 -12.95 7.44
N ILE A 113 -3.65 -11.63 7.38
CA ILE A 113 -2.87 -10.82 6.44
C ILE A 113 -1.80 -10.09 7.23
N LEU A 114 -0.54 -10.24 6.83
CA LEU A 114 0.54 -9.42 7.36
C LEU A 114 0.68 -8.20 6.48
N VAL A 115 0.75 -7.03 7.11
CA VAL A 115 0.87 -5.75 6.44
C VAL A 115 1.91 -4.86 7.11
N TYR A 116 2.49 -3.96 6.33
CA TYR A 116 3.09 -2.73 6.84
C TYR A 116 2.06 -1.62 6.82
N ASP A 117 1.66 -1.20 8.01
CA ASP A 117 0.77 -0.07 8.27
C ASP A 117 1.63 1.18 8.53
N PRO A 118 1.59 2.21 7.67
CA PRO A 118 2.39 3.42 7.83
C PRO A 118 2.22 4.14 9.17
N LEU A 119 1.13 3.92 9.91
CA LEU A 119 0.90 4.49 11.24
C LEU A 119 1.51 3.65 12.37
N LYS A 120 1.54 2.32 12.20
CA LYS A 120 1.67 1.36 13.30
C LYS A 120 2.80 0.34 13.15
N GLY A 121 3.45 0.26 11.98
CA GLY A 121 4.48 -0.76 11.72
C GLY A 121 3.91 -2.04 11.15
N GLU A 122 4.60 -3.14 11.42
CA GLU A 122 4.13 -4.48 11.04
C GLU A 122 2.89 -4.87 11.85
N ARG A 123 1.83 -5.30 11.15
CA ARG A 123 0.58 -5.76 11.76
C ARG A 123 0.17 -7.09 11.17
N LYS A 124 -0.45 -7.90 12.03
CA LYS A 124 -1.19 -9.10 11.65
C LYS A 124 -2.67 -8.82 11.82
N ILE A 125 -3.43 -8.87 10.73
CA ILE A 125 -4.86 -8.56 10.69
C ILE A 125 -5.62 -9.85 10.36
N PRO A 126 -6.71 -10.20 11.09
CA PRO A 126 -7.53 -11.34 10.73
C PRO A 126 -8.04 -11.22 9.29
N ARG A 127 -7.93 -12.31 8.52
CA ARG A 127 -8.22 -12.30 7.08
C ARG A 127 -9.63 -11.82 6.77
N SER A 128 -10.63 -12.30 7.50
CA SER A 128 -12.03 -11.88 7.33
C SER A 128 -12.25 -10.39 7.60
N THR A 129 -11.56 -9.83 8.60
CA THR A 129 -11.60 -8.39 8.90
C THR A 129 -10.95 -7.58 7.79
N PHE A 130 -9.78 -8.00 7.31
CA PHE A 130 -9.10 -7.35 6.21
C PHE A 130 -9.94 -7.37 4.92
N GLU A 131 -10.46 -8.54 4.54
CA GLU A 131 -11.28 -8.71 3.34
C GLU A 131 -12.49 -7.77 3.36
N SER A 132 -13.18 -7.70 4.49
CA SER A 132 -14.33 -6.80 4.64
C SER A 132 -13.92 -5.33 4.54
N ALA A 133 -12.80 -4.94 5.18
CA ALA A 133 -12.31 -3.56 5.16
C ALA A 133 -11.81 -3.13 3.77
N TRP A 134 -11.19 -4.04 3.03
CA TRP A 134 -10.72 -3.83 1.66
C TRP A 134 -11.88 -3.82 0.65
N ALA A 135 -12.90 -4.67 0.85
CA ALA A 135 -14.11 -4.69 0.04
C ALA A 135 -14.92 -3.39 0.14
N MET A 136 -14.95 -2.76 1.32
CA MET A 136 -15.53 -1.41 1.49
C MET A 136 -14.82 -0.35 0.65
N MET A 137 -13.59 -0.61 0.23
CA MET A 137 -12.79 0.23 -0.67
C MET A 137 -12.70 -0.37 -2.08
N HIS A 138 -13.66 -1.21 -2.48
CA HIS A 138 -13.76 -1.84 -3.79
C HIS A 138 -12.54 -2.67 -4.20
N ASN A 139 -11.88 -3.28 -3.21
CA ASN A 139 -10.67 -4.06 -3.39
C ASN A 139 -9.57 -3.34 -4.19
N ILE A 140 -9.46 -2.02 -4.04
CA ILE A 140 -8.47 -1.22 -4.77
C ILE A 140 -7.07 -1.57 -4.28
N SER A 141 -6.18 -1.82 -5.23
CA SER A 141 -4.74 -2.02 -5.02
C SER A 141 -3.91 -1.27 -6.03
N ILE A 142 -2.68 -0.93 -5.67
CA ILE A 142 -1.63 -0.48 -6.58
C ILE A 142 -0.56 -1.55 -6.64
N LEU A 143 -0.20 -1.95 -7.86
CA LEU A 143 0.89 -2.88 -8.14
C LEU A 143 2.02 -2.09 -8.80
N VAL A 144 3.15 -1.93 -8.10
CA VAL A 144 4.32 -1.22 -8.61
C VAL A 144 5.21 -2.21 -9.36
N GLN A 145 5.38 -1.99 -10.67
CA GLN A 145 6.02 -2.95 -11.58
C GLN A 145 6.88 -2.21 -12.62
N VAL A 146 8.03 -2.81 -12.95
CA VAL A 146 8.91 -2.38 -14.04
C VAL A 146 8.41 -2.86 -15.38
#